data_AF-A0A355F7Z7-F1
#
_entry.id   AF-A0A355F7Z7-F1
#
_cell.length_a   1.000
_cell.length_b   1.000
_cell.length_c   1.000
_cell.angle_alpha   90.00
_cell.angle_beta   90.00
_cell.angle_gamma   90.00
#
_symmetry.space_group_name_H-M   'P 1'
#
loop_
_entity.id
_entity.type
_entity.pdbx_description
1 polymer ?
#
loop_
_entity_poly.entity_id
_entity_poly.type
_entity_poly.pdbx_seq_one_letter_code
_entity_poly.pdbx_strand_id
1 'polypeptide(L)'
;MSRIVQRTWDIETIGNWPPLVDEDTFWRCQSLLATNGEIVAKERNNPDFPLRGFAACGHCEKPLTGSWSHGKRRRYAYYHCPPNARCRKTNVPRHELETQFLSLLDRLKPRPGLLTLFRRIVLDVWKARHEDLAAKRAAAEKKLTDLKRRKDQLVEAFIFQKVIDEDTYKDQLDKLKESLALAEIDQHDQRSEELDLEAVLDFAEKVSLNASRLWLEANLEQRQRFQSFLFPEGLKLDGGEIRTPVTSSFYEELHHLTTPGERLVAHTGFEPVLPA
;
A
#
# COMPACT_ATOMS: atom_id res chain seq x y z
N MET A 1 37.74 8.11 41.88
CA MET A 1 39.23 8.24 41.81
C MET A 1 39.67 8.31 40.34
N SER A 2 40.83 8.90 39.99
CA SER A 2 41.33 8.87 38.60
C SER A 2 41.77 7.46 38.23
N ARG A 3 41.35 6.95 37.06
CA ARG A 3 41.56 5.54 36.65
C ARG A 3 42.19 5.50 35.27
N ILE A 4 43.20 4.65 35.10
CA ILE A 4 43.83 4.33 33.83
C ILE A 4 43.39 2.93 33.47
N VAL A 5 42.75 2.78 32.32
CA VAL A 5 42.32 1.47 31.79
C VAL A 5 42.99 1.25 30.44
N GLN A 6 43.89 0.28 30.36
CA GLN A 6 44.52 -0.14 29.12
C GLN A 6 44.11 -1.57 28.77
N ARG A 7 43.00 -1.69 28.04
CA ARG A 7 42.32 -2.97 27.77
C ARG A 7 43.18 -3.99 27.02
N THR A 8 44.10 -3.55 26.18
CA THR A 8 44.96 -4.45 25.38
C THR A 8 45.95 -5.25 26.24
N TRP A 9 46.29 -4.75 27.42
CA TRP A 9 47.29 -5.35 28.31
C TRP A 9 46.71 -5.67 29.69
N ASP A 10 45.39 -5.58 29.84
CA ASP A 10 44.64 -5.82 31.07
C ASP A 10 45.16 -5.02 32.28
N ILE A 11 45.63 -3.80 32.03
CA ILE A 11 46.12 -2.91 33.08
C ILE A 11 44.99 -2.01 33.54
N GLU A 12 44.71 -2.09 34.83
CA GLU A 12 43.78 -1.20 35.50
C GLU A 12 44.38 -0.67 36.79
N THR A 13 44.65 0.64 36.84
CA THR A 13 45.31 1.28 37.98
C THR A 13 44.79 2.68 38.24
N ILE A 14 45.07 3.19 39.43
CA ILE A 14 44.66 4.53 39.87
C ILE A 14 45.73 5.53 39.43
N GLY A 15 45.29 6.59 38.76
CA GLY A 15 46.16 7.69 38.36
C GLY A 15 46.60 8.51 39.58
N ASN A 16 47.83 9.03 39.56
CA ASN A 16 48.32 9.91 40.64
C ASN A 16 47.96 11.39 40.41
N TRP A 17 46.74 11.66 39.92
CA TRP A 17 46.27 13.02 39.65
C TRP A 17 44.84 13.25 40.14
N PRO A 18 44.46 14.49 40.45
CA PRO A 18 43.09 14.82 40.84
C PRO A 18 42.09 14.41 39.75
N PRO A 19 40.96 13.77 40.10
CA PRO A 19 39.94 13.41 39.14
C PRO A 19 39.25 14.66 38.57
N LEU A 20 38.95 14.65 37.26
CA LEU A 20 38.25 15.75 36.57
C LEU A 20 36.75 15.79 36.88
N VAL A 21 36.16 14.64 37.19
CA VAL A 21 34.75 14.46 37.56
C VAL A 21 34.68 13.54 38.77
N ASP A 22 33.63 13.67 39.58
CA ASP A 22 33.41 12.77 40.70
C ASP A 22 33.04 11.36 40.22
N GLU A 23 33.17 10.41 41.14
CA GLU A 23 33.00 8.98 40.83
C GLU A 23 31.57 8.62 40.47
N ASP A 24 30.58 9.26 41.10
CA ASP A 24 29.17 9.03 40.80
C ASP A 24 28.83 9.54 39.39
N THR A 25 29.31 10.72 39.02
CA THR A 25 29.16 11.27 37.67
C THR A 25 29.82 10.36 36.63
N PHE A 26 31.02 9.86 36.89
CA PHE A 26 31.71 8.93 35.99
C PHE A 26 30.89 7.65 35.78
N TRP A 27 30.45 7.00 36.86
CA TRP A 27 29.69 5.74 36.77
C TRP A 27 28.30 5.92 36.16
N ARG A 28 27.64 7.07 36.36
CA ARG A 28 26.39 7.41 35.65
C ARG A 28 26.61 7.53 34.14
N CYS A 29 27.72 8.12 33.70
CA CYS A 29 28.05 8.15 32.28
C CYS A 29 28.40 6.76 31.74
N GLN A 30 29.16 5.95 32.49
CA GLN A 30 29.49 4.58 32.08
C GLN A 30 28.24 3.69 31.99
N SER A 31 27.27 3.83 32.90
CA SER A 31 26.01 3.08 32.82
C SER A 31 25.18 3.50 31.59
N LEU A 32 25.12 4.80 31.26
CA LEU A 32 24.47 5.28 30.03
C LEU A 32 25.18 4.85 28.73
N LEU A 33 26.49 4.58 28.77
CA LEU A 33 27.27 4.08 27.63
C LEU A 33 27.23 2.54 27.51
N ALA A 34 27.12 1.84 28.64
CA ALA A 34 27.06 0.38 28.72
C ALA A 34 25.67 -0.17 28.39
N THR A 35 24.63 0.56 28.81
CA THR A 35 23.35 0.48 28.13
C THR A 35 23.63 1.09 26.75
N ASN A 36 23.41 0.38 25.64
CA ASN A 36 23.30 1.06 24.35
C ASN A 36 22.16 2.07 24.55
N GLY A 37 22.49 3.32 24.93
CA GLY A 37 21.53 4.30 25.44
C GLY A 37 20.33 4.30 24.53
N GLU A 38 19.11 4.44 25.09
CA GLU A 38 17.84 4.36 24.36
C GLU A 38 18.07 4.86 22.94
N ILE A 39 18.16 3.92 21.98
CA ILE A 39 18.40 4.27 20.60
C ILE A 39 17.11 4.96 20.22
N VAL A 40 17.05 6.27 20.45
CA VAL A 40 15.95 7.10 20.00
C VAL A 40 15.96 6.87 18.50
N ALA A 41 14.94 6.16 18.03
CA ALA A 41 14.84 5.80 16.64
C ALA A 41 14.96 7.10 15.87
N LYS A 42 16.09 7.28 15.16
CA LYS A 42 16.32 8.51 14.41
C LYS A 42 15.12 8.72 13.53
N GLU A 43 14.45 9.87 13.66
CA GLU A 43 13.31 10.20 12.83
C GLU A 43 13.79 10.16 11.37
N ARG A 44 13.45 9.07 10.69
CA ARG A 44 13.93 8.80 9.32
C ARG A 44 13.19 9.69 8.33
N ASN A 45 11.98 10.08 8.70
CA ASN A 45 11.07 10.88 7.91
C ASN A 45 11.27 12.36 8.24
N ASN A 46 11.67 13.15 7.26
CA ASN A 46 11.79 14.59 7.40
C ASN A 46 10.79 15.25 6.43
N PRO A 47 9.86 16.09 6.91
CA PRO A 47 8.89 16.79 6.06
C PRO A 47 9.52 17.64 4.95
N ASP A 48 10.76 18.11 5.14
CA ASP A 48 11.52 18.85 4.13
C ASP A 48 11.96 17.98 2.94
N PHE A 49 11.93 16.66 3.06
CA PHE A 49 12.42 15.74 2.05
C PHE A 49 11.44 14.59 1.79
N PRO A 50 10.24 14.86 1.26
CA PRO A 50 9.19 13.85 1.06
C PRO A 50 9.59 12.71 0.10
N LEU A 51 10.42 13.01 -0.91
CA LEU A 51 10.92 12.03 -1.88
C LEU A 51 12.13 11.21 -1.38
N ARG A 52 12.58 11.43 -0.13
CA ARG A 52 13.69 10.68 0.46
C ARG A 52 13.33 9.20 0.58
N GLY A 53 14.25 8.31 0.19
CA GLY A 53 14.03 6.87 0.26
C GLY A 53 13.12 6.32 -0.86
N PHE A 54 12.41 7.19 -1.58
CA PHE A 54 11.52 6.84 -2.69
C PHE A 54 12.18 7.04 -4.05
N ALA A 55 12.93 8.13 -4.21
CA ALA A 55 13.78 8.37 -5.36
C ALA A 55 15.12 7.64 -5.19
N ALA A 56 15.59 6.94 -6.22
CA ALA A 56 16.85 6.19 -6.26
C ALA A 56 17.78 6.71 -7.36
N CYS A 57 19.08 6.53 -7.13
CA CYS A 57 20.11 6.88 -8.11
C CYS A 57 20.16 5.83 -9.23
N GLY A 58 20.07 6.23 -10.50
CA GLY A 58 20.19 5.35 -11.66
C GLY A 58 21.58 4.73 -11.86
N HIS A 59 22.61 5.23 -11.14
CA HIS A 59 23.97 4.69 -11.24
C HIS A 59 24.31 3.65 -10.16
N CYS A 60 23.81 3.82 -8.93
CA CYS A 60 24.12 2.92 -7.81
C CYS A 60 22.90 2.22 -7.23
N GLU A 61 21.72 2.53 -7.77
CA GLU A 61 20.41 1.98 -7.40
C GLU A 61 20.00 2.19 -5.93
N LYS A 62 20.85 2.87 -5.15
CA LYS A 62 20.55 3.17 -3.75
C LYS A 62 19.55 4.31 -3.65
N PRO A 63 18.60 4.25 -2.70
CA PRO A 63 17.69 5.35 -2.42
C PRO A 63 18.44 6.63 -2.04
N LEU A 64 18.01 7.75 -2.60
CA LEU A 64 18.54 9.06 -2.30
C LEU A 64 18.19 9.47 -0.87
N THR A 65 19.12 10.18 -0.25
CA THR A 65 18.91 10.87 1.02
C THR A 65 18.75 12.37 0.79
N GLY A 66 18.19 13.07 1.77
CA GLY A 66 18.04 14.52 1.76
C GLY A 66 18.84 15.16 2.89
N SER A 67 19.51 16.28 2.62
CA SER A 67 20.12 17.11 3.68
C SER A 67 20.20 18.58 3.28
N TRP A 68 20.30 19.43 4.31
CA TRP A 68 20.61 20.84 4.17
C TRP A 68 22.12 21.04 4.16
N SER A 69 22.62 21.74 3.14
CA SER A 69 24.01 22.19 3.02
C SER A 69 24.13 23.66 3.39
N HIS A 70 25.13 24.01 4.19
CA HIS A 70 25.42 25.40 4.55
C HIS A 70 26.30 26.07 3.51
N GLY A 71 25.83 27.19 2.94
CA GLY A 71 26.66 28.13 2.19
C GLY A 71 27.02 29.35 3.04
N LYS A 72 27.83 30.27 2.48
CA LYS A 72 28.32 31.48 3.19
C LYS A 72 27.21 32.39 3.74
N ARG A 73 26.03 32.41 3.12
CA ARG A 73 24.92 33.33 3.45
C ARG A 73 23.58 32.63 3.65
N ARG A 74 23.39 31.41 3.13
CA ARG A 74 22.10 30.71 3.07
C ARG A 74 22.32 29.20 3.11
N ARG A 75 21.27 28.46 3.49
CA ARG A 75 21.22 27.00 3.41
C ARG A 75 20.55 26.56 2.12
N TYR A 76 21.01 25.44 1.57
CA TYR A 76 20.51 24.86 0.33
C TYR A 76 20.13 23.40 0.58
N ALA A 77 18.93 22.99 0.19
CA ALA A 77 18.45 21.62 0.34
C ALA A 77 18.75 20.80 -0.92
N TYR A 78 19.28 19.58 -0.75
CA TYR A 78 19.61 18.68 -1.86
C TYR A 78 19.18 17.24 -1.59
N TYR A 79 18.75 16.56 -2.65
CA TYR A 79 18.67 15.10 -2.73
C TYR A 79 19.97 14.55 -3.32
N HIS A 80 20.60 13.62 -2.64
CA HIS A 80 21.90 13.09 -3.07
C HIS A 80 22.06 11.61 -2.70
N CYS A 81 22.99 10.95 -3.38
CA CYS A 81 23.37 9.58 -3.03
C CYS A 81 23.85 9.51 -1.57
N PRO A 82 23.46 8.48 -0.80
CA PRO A 82 23.87 8.39 0.59
C PRO A 82 25.39 8.15 0.68
N PRO A 83 26.09 8.67 1.70
CA PRO A 83 27.55 8.58 1.80
C PRO A 83 28.09 7.13 1.78
N ASN A 84 27.32 6.19 2.35
CA ASN A 84 27.64 4.75 2.36
C ASN A 84 27.45 4.07 0.99
N ALA A 85 26.87 4.76 0.00
CA ALA A 85 26.75 4.24 -1.35
C ALA A 85 28.09 4.18 -2.09
N ARG A 86 29.08 4.99 -1.67
CA ARG A 86 30.28 5.26 -2.46
C ARG A 86 29.98 5.72 -3.91
N CYS A 87 28.75 6.21 -4.13
CA CYS A 87 28.30 6.83 -5.36
C CYS A 87 28.05 8.30 -5.04
N ARG A 88 28.61 9.21 -5.83
CA ARG A 88 28.43 10.67 -5.70
C ARG A 88 27.94 11.28 -7.02
N LYS A 89 27.28 10.46 -7.84
CA LYS A 89 26.84 10.83 -9.20
C LYS A 89 25.55 11.64 -9.21
N THR A 90 24.67 11.45 -8.23
CA THR A 90 23.41 12.20 -8.12
C THR A 90 23.47 13.17 -6.94
N ASN A 91 23.30 14.45 -7.23
CA ASN A 91 23.13 15.53 -6.27
C ASN A 91 22.26 16.63 -6.90
N VAL A 92 20.96 16.63 -6.57
CA VAL A 92 19.94 17.46 -7.22
C VAL A 92 19.34 18.43 -6.20
N PRO A 93 19.19 19.73 -6.52
CA PRO A 93 18.47 20.67 -5.67
C PRO A 93 17.07 20.16 -5.32
N ARG A 94 16.66 20.32 -4.06
CA ARG A 94 15.35 19.87 -3.56
C ARG A 94 14.19 20.35 -4.44
N HIS A 95 14.15 21.67 -4.68
CA HIS A 95 13.07 22.30 -5.44
C HIS A 95 12.99 21.77 -6.88
N GLU A 96 14.13 21.44 -7.48
CA GLU A 96 14.18 20.93 -8.85
C GLU A 96 13.59 19.53 -8.93
N LEU A 97 14.00 18.62 -8.04
CA LEU A 97 13.46 17.26 -8.03
C LEU A 97 11.96 17.25 -7.68
N GLU A 98 11.53 18.04 -6.70
CA GLU A 98 10.11 18.16 -6.35
C GLU A 98 9.30 18.74 -7.52
N THR A 99 9.83 19.73 -8.25
CA THR A 99 9.17 20.29 -9.44
C THR A 99 9.06 19.28 -10.58
N GLN A 100 10.12 18.50 -10.82
CA GLN A 100 10.08 17.41 -11.79
C GLN A 100 9.02 16.37 -11.42
N PHE A 101 8.90 16.03 -10.13
CA PHE A 101 7.89 15.08 -9.66
C PHE A 101 6.46 15.62 -9.85
N LEU A 102 6.21 16.89 -9.52
CA LEU A 102 4.91 17.51 -9.77
C LEU A 102 4.56 17.52 -11.27
N SER A 103 5.54 17.84 -12.11
CA SER A 103 5.38 17.80 -13.57
C SER A 103 5.07 16.41 -14.08
N LEU A 104 5.63 15.36 -13.46
CA LEU A 104 5.28 13.97 -13.77
C LEU A 104 3.83 13.67 -13.40
N LEU A 105 3.38 14.08 -12.21
CA LEU A 105 1.98 13.89 -11.79
C LEU A 105 1.00 14.61 -12.72
N ASP A 106 1.32 15.83 -13.17
CA ASP A 106 0.48 16.58 -14.12
C ASP A 106 0.40 15.91 -15.49
N ARG A 107 1.50 15.30 -15.95
CA ARG A 107 1.52 14.55 -17.23
C ARG A 107 0.71 13.27 -17.18
N LEU A 108 0.59 12.64 -16.01
CA LEU A 108 -0.21 11.43 -15.81
C LEU A 108 -1.71 11.70 -15.69
N LYS A 109 -2.13 12.97 -15.68
CA LYS A 109 -3.54 13.34 -15.60
C LYS A 109 -4.31 12.73 -16.78
N PRO A 110 -5.32 11.88 -16.51
CA PRO A 110 -6.07 11.22 -17.58
C PRO A 110 -6.95 12.23 -18.31
N ARG A 111 -7.21 11.97 -19.59
CA ARG A 111 -8.14 12.78 -20.39
C ARG A 111 -9.56 12.62 -19.84
N PRO A 112 -10.39 13.69 -19.79
CA PRO A 112 -11.75 13.59 -19.25
C PRO A 112 -12.59 12.47 -19.87
N GLY A 113 -12.54 12.30 -21.19
CA GLY A 113 -13.27 11.23 -21.88
C GLY A 113 -12.86 9.82 -21.49
N LEU A 114 -11.60 9.62 -21.09
CA LEU A 114 -11.10 8.32 -20.63
C LEU A 114 -11.70 7.95 -19.26
N LEU A 115 -11.78 8.91 -18.34
CA LEU A 115 -12.38 8.71 -17.02
C LEU A 115 -13.88 8.39 -17.12
N THR A 116 -14.61 9.08 -18.00
CA THR A 116 -16.03 8.79 -18.22
C THR A 116 -16.25 7.37 -18.73
N LEU A 117 -15.43 6.92 -19.68
CA LEU A 117 -15.49 5.55 -20.19
C LEU A 117 -15.15 4.53 -19.10
N PHE A 118 -14.07 4.75 -18.36
CA PHE A 118 -13.66 3.88 -17.25
C PHE A 118 -14.76 3.75 -16.20
N ARG A 119 -15.35 4.88 -15.76
CA ARG A 119 -16.46 4.90 -14.80
C ARG A 119 -17.60 4.03 -15.28
N ARG A 120 -17.99 4.14 -16.56
CA ARG A 120 -19.06 3.35 -17.14
C ARG A 120 -18.73 1.85 -17.17
N ILE A 121 -17.54 1.48 -17.61
CA ILE A 121 -17.09 0.08 -17.65
C ILE A 121 -17.12 -0.54 -16.24
N VAL A 122 -16.58 0.16 -15.24
CA VAL A 122 -16.52 -0.33 -13.86
C VAL A 122 -17.93 -0.50 -13.28
N LEU A 123 -18.82 0.48 -13.49
CA LEU A 123 -20.21 0.38 -13.05
C LEU A 123 -20.97 -0.76 -13.73
N ASP A 124 -20.78 -0.96 -15.03
CA ASP A 124 -21.45 -2.04 -15.77
C ASP A 124 -20.98 -3.42 -15.29
N VAL A 125 -19.66 -3.61 -15.11
CA VAL A 125 -19.09 -4.85 -14.55
C VAL A 125 -19.55 -5.09 -13.11
N TRP A 126 -19.60 -4.02 -12.30
CA TRP A 126 -20.07 -4.12 -10.92
C TRP A 126 -21.53 -4.53 -10.82
N LYS A 127 -22.40 -3.90 -11.62
CA LYS A 127 -23.83 -4.25 -11.69
C LYS A 127 -24.02 -5.70 -12.12
N ALA A 128 -23.34 -6.14 -13.19
CA ALA A 128 -23.42 -7.52 -13.65
C ALA A 128 -22.99 -8.54 -12.58
N ARG A 129 -21.95 -8.23 -11.79
CA ARG A 129 -21.51 -9.07 -10.66
C ARG A 129 -22.48 -9.01 -9.47
N HIS A 130 -23.06 -7.85 -9.19
CA HIS A 130 -23.97 -7.66 -8.06
C HIS A 130 -25.35 -8.26 -8.28
N GLU A 131 -25.86 -8.30 -9.51
CA GLU A 131 -27.10 -9.00 -9.82
C GLU A 131 -27.00 -10.50 -9.51
N ASP A 132 -25.88 -11.14 -9.86
CA ASP A 132 -25.61 -12.56 -9.54
C ASP A 132 -25.48 -12.79 -8.02
N LEU A 133 -24.79 -11.88 -7.31
CA LEU A 133 -24.68 -11.94 -5.85
C LEU A 133 -26.02 -11.70 -5.13
N ALA A 134 -26.82 -10.75 -5.60
CA ALA A 134 -28.14 -10.47 -5.06
C ALA A 134 -29.08 -11.68 -5.24
N ALA A 135 -29.05 -12.32 -6.43
CA ALA A 135 -29.82 -13.54 -6.68
C ALA A 135 -29.37 -14.70 -5.78
N LYS A 136 -28.05 -14.88 -5.59
CA LYS A 136 -27.49 -15.90 -4.68
C LYS A 136 -27.87 -15.65 -3.22
N ARG A 137 -27.82 -14.39 -2.75
CA ARG A 137 -28.26 -14.00 -1.41
C ARG A 137 -29.74 -14.29 -1.20
N ALA A 138 -30.59 -13.88 -2.15
CA ALA A 138 -32.03 -14.14 -2.08
C ALA A 138 -32.33 -15.65 -2.06
N ALA A 139 -31.60 -16.46 -2.83
CA ALA A 139 -31.74 -17.92 -2.81
C ALA A 139 -31.28 -18.54 -1.48
N ALA A 140 -30.16 -18.07 -0.91
CA ALA A 140 -29.64 -18.52 0.37
C ALA A 140 -30.59 -18.17 1.53
N GLU A 141 -31.12 -16.94 1.54
CA GLU A 141 -32.11 -16.50 2.53
C GLU A 141 -33.41 -17.32 2.43
N LYS A 142 -33.90 -17.57 1.20
CA LYS A 142 -35.05 -18.46 0.99
C LYS A 142 -34.79 -19.86 1.54
N LYS A 143 -33.62 -20.45 1.27
CA LYS A 143 -33.24 -21.77 1.79
C LYS A 143 -33.23 -21.81 3.32
N LEU A 144 -32.70 -20.77 3.97
CA LEU A 144 -32.74 -20.63 5.43
C LEU A 144 -34.16 -20.54 5.97
N THR A 145 -35.03 -19.72 5.36
CA THR A 145 -36.43 -19.61 5.77
C THR A 145 -37.18 -20.93 5.61
N ASP A 146 -36.92 -21.68 4.53
CA ASP A 146 -37.52 -22.99 4.29
C ASP A 146 -37.06 -24.03 5.31
N LEU A 147 -35.76 -24.07 5.66
CA LEU A 147 -35.23 -24.98 6.67
C LEU A 147 -35.77 -24.67 8.07
N LYS A 148 -35.87 -23.39 8.43
CA LYS A 148 -36.50 -22.95 9.70
C LYS A 148 -37.96 -23.38 9.77
N ARG A 149 -38.72 -23.15 8.70
CA ARG A 149 -40.12 -23.60 8.60
C ARG A 149 -40.27 -25.12 8.74
N ARG A 150 -39.40 -25.91 8.10
CA ARG A 150 -39.41 -27.38 8.23
C ARG A 150 -39.11 -27.84 9.65
N LYS A 151 -38.19 -27.16 10.34
CA LYS A 151 -37.90 -27.43 11.75
C LYS A 151 -39.12 -27.14 12.63
N ASP A 152 -39.81 -26.01 12.41
CA ASP A 152 -41.01 -25.66 13.17
C ASP A 152 -42.13 -26.68 12.94
N GLN A 153 -42.33 -27.11 11.69
CA GLN A 153 -43.30 -28.16 11.35
C GLN A 153 -42.97 -29.52 12.00
N LEU A 154 -41.68 -29.89 12.07
CA LEU A 154 -41.24 -31.11 12.74
C LEU A 154 -41.54 -31.07 14.24
N VAL A 155 -41.28 -29.92 14.88
CA VAL A 155 -41.58 -29.68 16.30
C VAL A 155 -43.08 -29.75 16.56
N GLU A 156 -43.89 -29.12 15.70
CA GLU A 156 -45.35 -29.13 15.81
C GLU A 156 -45.93 -30.55 15.67
N ALA A 157 -45.45 -31.32 14.69
CA ALA A 157 -45.87 -32.69 14.44
C ALA A 157 -45.54 -33.63 15.61
N PHE A 158 -44.38 -33.43 16.27
CA PHE A 158 -43.98 -34.21 17.43
C PHE A 158 -44.78 -33.84 18.70
N ILE A 159 -44.91 -32.55 19.00
CA ILE A 159 -45.53 -32.07 20.26
C ILE A 159 -47.05 -32.23 20.25
N PHE A 160 -47.71 -31.79 19.17
CA PHE A 160 -49.16 -31.64 19.14
C PHE A 160 -49.87 -32.76 18.39
N GLN A 161 -49.29 -33.24 17.29
CA GLN A 161 -49.93 -34.23 16.43
C GLN A 161 -49.56 -35.67 16.82
N LYS A 162 -48.46 -35.88 17.56
CA LYS A 162 -47.94 -37.18 18.04
C LYS A 162 -47.83 -38.25 16.94
N VAL A 163 -47.53 -37.83 15.72
CA VAL A 163 -47.46 -38.72 14.54
C VAL A 163 -46.06 -39.34 14.38
N ILE A 164 -45.09 -38.87 15.18
CA ILE A 164 -43.66 -39.19 15.04
C ILE A 164 -43.15 -39.69 16.39
N ASP A 165 -42.37 -40.79 16.38
CA ASP A 165 -41.68 -41.28 17.57
C ASP A 165 -40.43 -40.46 17.90
N GLU A 166 -39.91 -40.63 19.12
CA GLU A 166 -38.79 -39.83 19.62
C GLU A 166 -37.48 -40.04 18.85
N ASP A 167 -37.22 -41.26 18.38
CA ASP A 167 -35.98 -41.58 17.66
C ASP A 167 -36.00 -40.98 16.25
N THR A 168 -37.13 -41.11 15.55
CA THR A 168 -37.33 -40.46 14.24
C THR A 168 -37.26 -38.94 14.35
N TYR A 169 -37.84 -38.34 15.40
CA TYR A 169 -37.75 -36.90 15.64
C TYR A 169 -36.30 -36.44 15.82
N LYS A 170 -35.51 -37.13 16.65
CA LYS A 170 -34.09 -36.79 16.89
C LYS A 170 -33.27 -36.87 15.62
N ASP A 171 -33.40 -37.94 14.84
CA ASP A 171 -32.68 -38.11 13.56
C ASP A 171 -32.99 -36.99 12.56
N GLN A 172 -34.27 -36.64 12.40
CA GLN A 172 -34.67 -35.57 11.48
C GLN A 172 -34.25 -34.18 11.98
N LEU A 173 -34.32 -33.95 13.29
CA LEU A 173 -33.90 -32.70 13.90
C LEU A 173 -32.39 -32.48 13.71
N ASP A 174 -31.58 -33.52 13.88
CA ASP A 174 -30.12 -33.41 13.74
C ASP A 174 -29.71 -33.14 12.29
N LYS A 175 -30.35 -33.80 11.31
CA LYS A 175 -30.18 -33.49 9.87
C LYS A 175 -30.55 -32.04 9.53
N LEU A 176 -31.65 -31.54 10.10
CA LEU A 176 -32.08 -30.15 9.92
C LEU A 176 -31.13 -29.15 10.57
N LYS A 177 -30.60 -29.45 11.77
CA LYS A 177 -29.60 -28.61 12.44
C LYS A 177 -28.31 -28.52 11.64
N GLU A 178 -27.83 -29.64 11.11
CA GLU A 178 -26.64 -29.67 10.26
C GLU A 178 -26.86 -28.83 8.99
N SER A 179 -28.00 -29.02 8.32
CA SER A 179 -28.37 -28.23 7.14
C SER A 179 -28.51 -26.74 7.42
N LEU A 180 -29.05 -26.37 8.59
CA LEU A 180 -29.14 -24.98 9.04
C LEU A 180 -27.76 -24.40 9.31
N ALA A 181 -26.90 -25.11 10.02
CA ALA A 181 -25.54 -24.65 10.32
C ALA A 181 -24.75 -24.38 9.04
N LEU A 182 -24.81 -25.28 8.06
CA LEU A 182 -24.17 -25.09 6.75
C LEU A 182 -24.75 -23.88 6.00
N ALA A 183 -26.07 -23.72 5.99
CA ALA A 183 -26.73 -22.59 5.33
C ALA A 183 -26.44 -21.23 6.01
N GLU A 184 -26.27 -21.21 7.33
CA GLU A 184 -25.89 -20.01 8.09
C GLU A 184 -24.43 -19.61 7.83
N ILE A 185 -23.53 -20.59 7.71
CA ILE A 185 -22.14 -20.35 7.29
C ILE A 185 -22.10 -19.76 5.87
N ASP A 186 -22.78 -20.38 4.91
CA ASP A 186 -22.86 -19.88 3.53
C ASP A 186 -23.42 -18.45 3.46
N GLN A 187 -24.43 -18.13 4.26
CA GLN A 187 -25.01 -16.78 4.33
C GLN A 187 -24.00 -15.77 4.89
N HIS A 188 -23.26 -16.15 5.93
CA HIS A 188 -22.27 -15.29 6.55
C HIS A 188 -21.10 -15.00 5.60
N ASP A 189 -20.64 -15.99 4.85
CA ASP A 189 -19.59 -15.82 3.84
C ASP A 189 -20.04 -14.92 2.66
N GLN A 190 -21.34 -14.90 2.36
CA GLN A 190 -21.93 -14.05 1.31
C GLN A 190 -22.17 -12.59 1.74
N ARG A 191 -21.94 -12.28 3.02
CA ARG A 191 -22.03 -10.92 3.56
C ARG A 191 -20.78 -10.11 3.20
N SER A 192 -20.60 -9.85 1.90
CA SER A 192 -19.65 -8.83 1.43
C SER A 192 -20.03 -7.46 1.95
N GLU A 193 -19.04 -6.70 2.43
CA GLU A 193 -19.15 -5.25 2.62
C GLU A 193 -19.65 -4.64 1.31
N GLU A 194 -20.77 -3.93 1.39
CA GLU A 194 -21.33 -3.21 0.26
C GLU A 194 -20.48 -1.94 0.12
N LEU A 195 -19.41 -2.03 -0.68
CA LEU A 195 -18.62 -0.87 -1.02
C LEU A 195 -19.50 0.08 -1.82
N ASP A 196 -19.59 1.33 -1.37
CA ASP A 196 -20.17 2.41 -2.17
C ASP A 196 -19.23 2.69 -3.35
N LEU A 197 -19.42 1.92 -4.42
CA LEU A 197 -18.59 2.00 -5.62
C LEU A 197 -18.67 3.40 -6.24
N GLU A 198 -19.82 4.08 -6.17
CA GLU A 198 -19.95 5.42 -6.70
C GLU A 198 -19.08 6.40 -5.93
N ALA A 199 -19.09 6.34 -4.58
CA ALA A 199 -18.19 7.14 -3.76
C ALA A 199 -16.71 6.82 -4.03
N VAL A 200 -16.36 5.54 -4.22
CA VAL A 200 -14.99 5.12 -4.57
C VAL A 200 -14.57 5.68 -5.93
N LEU A 201 -15.45 5.61 -6.94
CA LEU A 201 -15.19 6.14 -8.27
C LEU A 201 -15.06 7.67 -8.26
N ASP A 202 -15.91 8.38 -7.51
CA ASP A 202 -15.82 9.83 -7.34
C ASP A 202 -14.50 10.24 -6.68
N PHE A 203 -14.05 9.48 -5.68
CA PHE A 203 -12.77 9.71 -5.04
C PHE A 203 -11.61 9.46 -6.00
N ALA A 204 -11.63 8.33 -6.72
CA ALA A 204 -10.60 7.99 -7.71
C ALA A 204 -10.50 9.05 -8.82
N GLU A 205 -11.62 9.56 -9.30
CA GLU A 205 -11.68 10.64 -10.28
C GLU A 205 -11.06 11.94 -9.74
N LYS A 206 -11.46 12.37 -8.54
CA LYS A 206 -10.90 13.56 -7.89
C LYS A 206 -9.39 13.46 -7.70
N VAL A 207 -8.90 12.29 -7.28
CA VAL A 207 -7.47 12.03 -7.08
C VAL A 207 -6.72 12.09 -8.40
N SER A 208 -7.23 11.41 -9.44
CA SER A 208 -6.59 11.34 -10.75
C SER A 208 -6.51 12.71 -11.44
N LEU A 209 -7.52 13.56 -11.25
CA LEU A 209 -7.58 14.89 -11.86
C LEU A 209 -6.73 15.95 -11.13
N ASN A 210 -6.37 15.71 -9.87
CA ASN A 210 -5.74 16.69 -8.98
C ASN A 210 -4.50 16.16 -8.26
N ALA A 211 -3.85 15.12 -8.77
CA ALA A 211 -2.74 14.41 -8.12
C ALA A 211 -1.60 15.34 -7.64
N SER A 212 -1.17 16.28 -8.48
CA SER A 212 -0.12 17.26 -8.15
C SER A 212 -0.50 18.18 -6.99
N ARG A 213 -1.70 18.77 -7.06
CA ARG A 213 -2.25 19.64 -6.00
C ARG A 213 -2.42 18.88 -4.69
N LEU A 214 -3.01 17.69 -4.74
CA LEU A 214 -3.22 16.85 -3.56
C LEU A 214 -1.89 16.48 -2.89
N TRP A 215 -0.86 16.18 -3.67
CA TRP A 215 0.46 15.92 -3.11
C TRP A 215 1.08 17.16 -2.44
N LEU A 216 0.91 18.35 -3.03
CA LEU A 216 1.37 19.61 -2.42
C LEU A 216 0.69 19.91 -1.09
N GLU A 217 -0.62 19.71 -1.00
CA GLU A 217 -1.43 20.01 0.20
C GLU A 217 -1.33 18.91 1.27
N ALA A 218 -0.88 17.70 0.88
CA ALA A 218 -0.75 16.56 1.76
C ALA A 218 0.36 16.71 2.81
N ASN A 219 0.14 16.10 3.98
CA ASN A 219 1.19 15.91 4.97
C ASN A 219 2.22 14.85 4.52
N LEU A 220 3.35 14.73 5.23
CA LEU A 220 4.43 13.83 4.83
C LEU A 220 3.98 12.37 4.66
N GLU A 221 3.19 11.85 5.59
CA GLU A 221 2.71 10.47 5.54
C GLU A 221 1.81 10.24 4.32
N GLN A 222 0.87 11.16 4.07
CA GLN A 222 0.00 11.13 2.91
C GLN A 222 0.80 11.21 1.61
N ARG A 223 1.82 12.08 1.52
CA ARG A 223 2.73 12.15 0.36
C ARG A 223 3.44 10.82 0.11
N GLN A 224 3.98 10.21 1.16
CA GLN A 224 4.68 8.93 1.09
C GLN A 224 3.76 7.78 0.68
N ARG A 225 2.55 7.71 1.22
CA ARG A 225 1.55 6.72 0.80
C ARG A 225 1.13 6.94 -0.65
N PHE A 226 0.85 8.18 -1.03
CA PHE A 226 0.41 8.54 -2.37
C PHE A 226 1.45 8.22 -3.44
N GLN A 227 2.70 8.62 -3.21
CA GLN A 227 3.79 8.38 -4.15
C GLN A 227 4.10 6.87 -4.29
N SER A 228 4.06 6.10 -3.19
CA SER A 228 4.25 4.64 -3.25
C SER A 228 3.05 3.91 -3.88
N PHE A 229 1.84 4.45 -3.76
CA PHE A 229 0.67 3.92 -4.45
C PHE A 229 0.78 4.13 -5.96
N LEU A 230 1.16 5.33 -6.40
CA LEU A 230 1.32 5.63 -7.83
C LEU A 230 2.56 4.98 -8.45
N PHE A 231 3.65 4.87 -7.69
CA PHE A 231 4.91 4.30 -8.15
C PHE A 231 5.44 3.30 -7.09
N PRO A 232 4.93 2.06 -7.07
CA PRO A 232 5.34 1.05 -6.08
C PRO A 232 6.85 0.76 -6.10
N GLU A 233 7.48 0.85 -7.27
CA GLU A 233 8.93 0.63 -7.45
C GLU A 233 9.78 1.88 -7.15
N GLY A 234 9.15 3.01 -6.82
CA GLY A 234 9.83 4.28 -6.63
C GLY A 234 10.21 4.99 -7.93
N LEU A 235 11.13 5.96 -7.84
CA LEU A 235 11.61 6.74 -8.99
C LEU A 235 13.09 6.48 -9.23
N LYS A 236 13.52 6.46 -10.49
CA LYS A 236 14.94 6.40 -10.86
C LYS A 236 15.40 7.73 -11.43
N LEU A 237 16.49 8.28 -10.89
CA LEU A 237 17.12 9.49 -11.41
C LEU A 237 18.39 9.16 -12.18
N ASP A 238 18.49 9.65 -13.42
CA ASP A 238 19.75 9.63 -14.17
C ASP A 238 20.11 11.05 -14.60
N GLY A 239 21.37 11.45 -14.40
CA GLY A 239 21.82 12.81 -14.69
C GLY A 239 21.08 13.92 -13.91
N GLY A 240 20.32 13.58 -12.87
CA GLY A 240 19.48 14.52 -12.12
C GLY A 240 18.05 14.67 -12.64
N GLU A 241 17.71 13.96 -13.72
CA GLU A 241 16.36 13.89 -14.27
C GLU A 241 15.67 12.60 -13.83
N ILE A 242 14.38 12.69 -13.53
CA ILE A 242 13.53 11.50 -13.34
C ILE A 242 13.44 10.77 -14.69
N ARG A 243 14.04 9.58 -14.76
CA ARG A 243 14.06 8.76 -15.98
C ARG A 243 12.95 7.76 -16.06
N THR A 244 12.31 7.43 -14.94
CA THR A 244 11.50 6.22 -14.73
C THR A 244 10.79 5.81 -16.02
N PRO A 245 11.35 4.84 -16.78
CA PRO A 245 10.58 4.10 -17.76
C PRO A 245 9.73 3.11 -16.95
N VAL A 246 8.54 2.77 -17.43
CA VAL A 246 7.56 1.92 -16.74
C VAL A 246 6.67 2.69 -15.76
N THR A 247 5.68 3.33 -16.37
CA THR A 247 4.27 3.16 -16.01
C THR A 247 3.93 2.66 -14.61
N SER A 248 3.38 3.58 -13.82
CA SER A 248 2.40 3.26 -12.79
C SER A 248 1.41 2.21 -13.33
N SER A 249 1.34 1.04 -12.70
CA SER A 249 0.41 -0.03 -13.11
C SER A 249 -1.02 0.50 -13.24
N PHE A 250 -1.43 1.46 -12.39
CA PHE A 250 -2.75 2.08 -12.46
C PHE A 250 -3.07 2.81 -13.78
N TYR A 251 -2.20 3.72 -14.25
CA TYR A 251 -2.47 4.49 -15.47
C TYR A 251 -2.26 3.68 -16.75
N GLU A 252 -1.34 2.71 -16.74
CA GLU A 252 -1.15 1.80 -17.87
C GLU A 252 -2.26 0.75 -17.94
N GLU A 253 -2.67 0.15 -16.81
CA GLU A 253 -3.86 -0.71 -16.76
C GLU A 253 -5.10 0.07 -17.21
N LEU A 254 -5.30 1.31 -16.76
CA LEU A 254 -6.37 2.16 -17.26
C LEU A 254 -6.30 2.36 -18.77
N HIS A 255 -5.12 2.61 -19.32
CA HIS A 255 -4.92 2.72 -20.76
C HIS A 255 -5.19 1.40 -21.50
N HIS A 256 -4.69 0.27 -21.00
CA HIS A 256 -4.86 -1.06 -21.58
C HIS A 256 -6.30 -1.57 -21.51
N LEU A 257 -7.02 -1.29 -20.42
CA LEU A 257 -8.43 -1.67 -20.22
C LEU A 257 -9.39 -0.88 -21.13
N THR A 258 -8.94 0.22 -21.72
CA THR A 258 -9.78 1.15 -22.48
C THR A 258 -9.42 1.26 -23.95
N THR A 259 -8.23 0.82 -24.38
CA THR A 259 -7.98 0.50 -25.79
C THR A 259 -8.70 -0.80 -26.14
N PRO A 260 -9.72 -0.79 -27.02
CA PRO A 260 -10.19 -2.03 -27.64
C PRO A 260 -8.98 -2.63 -28.33
N GLY A 261 -8.61 -3.85 -27.96
CA GLY A 261 -7.41 -4.52 -28.44
C GLY A 261 -7.22 -4.22 -29.92
N GLU A 262 -6.07 -3.63 -30.25
CA GLU A 262 -5.59 -3.59 -31.63
C GLU A 262 -5.74 -5.02 -32.13
N ARG A 263 -6.72 -5.23 -33.02
CA ARG A 263 -6.88 -6.49 -33.72
C ARG A 263 -5.54 -6.73 -34.36
N LEU A 264 -4.78 -7.67 -33.80
CA LEU A 264 -3.68 -8.32 -34.49
C LEU A 264 -4.29 -8.83 -35.80
N VAL A 265 -4.13 -8.05 -36.85
CA VAL A 265 -4.48 -8.47 -38.20
C VAL A 265 -3.61 -9.69 -38.43
N ALA A 266 -4.24 -10.83 -38.69
CA ALA A 266 -3.52 -12.05 -39.04
C ALA A 266 -2.53 -11.70 -40.15
N HIS A 267 -1.27 -12.13 -39.98
CA HIS A 267 -0.25 -11.99 -41.01
C HIS A 267 -0.83 -12.46 -42.34
N THR A 268 -0.98 -11.54 -43.30
CA THR A 268 -1.18 -11.89 -44.70
C THR A 268 -0.03 -12.83 -45.06
N GLY A 269 -0.37 -14.08 -45.36
CA GLY A 269 0.59 -15.08 -45.78
C GLY A 269 1.37 -14.59 -47.00
N PHE A 270 2.63 -15.02 -47.11
CA PHE A 270 3.59 -14.66 -48.15
C PHE A 270 3.21 -15.08 -49.58
N GLU A 271 1.94 -15.39 -49.86
CA GLU A 271 1.47 -15.74 -51.20
C GLU A 271 0.87 -14.52 -51.92
N PRO A 272 1.33 -14.20 -53.14
CA PRO A 272 0.76 -13.11 -53.93
C PRO A 272 -0.66 -13.44 -54.37
N VAL A 273 -1.58 -12.48 -54.17
CA VAL A 273 -2.97 -12.57 -54.66
C VAL A 273 -2.95 -12.47 -56.19
N LEU A 274 -3.50 -13.49 -56.87
CA LEU A 274 -3.64 -13.49 -58.32
C LEU A 274 -4.67 -12.44 -58.76
N PRO A 275 -4.40 -11.66 -59.83
CA PRO A 275 -5.33 -10.66 -60.32
C PRO A 275 -6.49 -11.30 -61.10
N ALA A 276 -7.68 -10.73 -60.92
CA ALA A 276 -8.85 -10.93 -61.79
C ALA A 276 -8.77 -10.00 -63.02
#